data_AF-A0A6B3NST2-F1
#
_entry.id   AF-A0A6B3NST2-F1
#
_cell.length_a   1.000
_cell.length_b   1.000
_cell.length_c   1.000
_cell.angle_alpha   90.00
_cell.angle_beta   90.00
_cell.angle_gamma   90.00
#
_symmetry.space_group_name_H-M   'P 1'
#
loop_
_entity.id
_entity.type
_entity.pdbx_description
1 polymer ?
#
loop_
_entity_poly.entity_id
_entity_poly.type
_entity_poly.pdbx_seq_one_letter_code
_entity_poly.pdbx_strand_id
1 'polypeptide(L)'
;MKAESGVWGIVGRVADARMLAILNGDLSLLAYRPELDGLRAVAVLSVVLFHAGFGPISGGYVGVDIFFVLSGFLISSILIQEITTHQFSFSRFYERRIRRLLPPLVPVLLVTGCAAFVFF
;
A
#
# COMPACT_ATOMS: atom_id res chain seq x y z
N MET A 1 27.59 37.53 -28.08
CA MET A 1 27.42 36.74 -26.84
C MET A 1 25.93 36.44 -26.67
N LYS A 2 25.41 35.39 -27.35
CA LYS A 2 23.97 35.07 -27.42
C LYS A 2 23.80 33.55 -27.40
N ALA A 3 24.07 32.94 -26.25
CA ALA A 3 24.09 31.48 -26.10
C ALA A 3 23.49 30.99 -24.78
N GLU A 4 22.58 31.74 -24.14
CA GLU A 4 22.01 31.33 -22.85
C GLU A 4 20.48 31.19 -22.83
N SER A 5 19.75 31.78 -23.79
CA SER A 5 18.28 31.77 -23.78
C SER A 5 17.62 30.40 -24.03
N GLY A 6 18.37 29.41 -24.52
CA GLY A 6 17.87 28.05 -24.78
C GLY A 6 17.88 27.14 -23.55
N VAL A 7 18.85 27.32 -22.65
CA VAL A 7 19.04 26.44 -21.48
C VAL A 7 17.99 26.75 -20.41
N TRP A 8 17.74 28.04 -20.15
CA TRP A 8 16.71 28.49 -19.21
C TRP A 8 15.28 28.09 -19.63
N GLY A 9 15.02 27.93 -20.93
CA GLY A 9 13.72 27.45 -21.46
C GLY A 9 13.50 25.94 -21.36
N ILE A 10 14.56 25.15 -21.16
CA ILE A 10 14.49 23.71 -20.86
C ILE A 10 14.38 23.52 -19.35
N VAL A 11 15.18 24.24 -18.57
CA VAL A 11 15.12 24.23 -17.09
C VAL A 11 13.76 24.71 -16.57
N GLY A 12 13.19 25.77 -17.16
CA GLY A 12 11.85 26.25 -16.81
C GLY A 12 10.70 25.31 -17.21
N ARG A 13 10.95 24.31 -18.07
CA ARG A 13 9.96 23.32 -18.52
C ARG A 13 9.96 22.06 -17.67
N VAL A 14 11.10 21.76 -17.02
CA VAL A 14 11.21 20.67 -16.02
C VAL A 14 10.65 21.12 -14.66
N ALA A 15 10.61 22.43 -14.38
CA ALA A 15 9.87 23.00 -13.26
C ALA A 15 8.36 23.12 -13.56
N ASP A 16 7.74 22.02 -14.00
CA ASP A 16 6.30 21.98 -14.15
C ASP A 16 5.61 21.91 -12.78
N ALA A 17 4.29 22.16 -12.76
CA ALA A 17 3.49 22.16 -11.53
C ALA A 17 3.63 20.83 -10.76
N ARG A 18 3.96 19.72 -11.44
CA ARG A 18 4.20 18.41 -10.82
C ARG A 18 5.52 18.39 -10.05
N MET A 19 6.61 18.95 -10.59
CA MET A 19 7.87 19.07 -9.85
C MET A 19 7.74 20.01 -8.65
N LEU A 20 7.03 21.14 -8.81
CA LEU A 20 6.76 22.05 -7.68
C LEU A 20 5.87 21.42 -6.61
N ALA A 21 4.88 20.60 -6.98
CA ALA A 21 4.06 19.84 -6.02
C ALA A 21 4.87 18.81 -5.24
N ILE A 22 5.77 18.07 -5.90
CA ILE A 22 6.69 17.13 -5.24
C ILE A 22 7.61 17.85 -4.25
N LEU A 23 8.15 19.01 -4.64
CA LEU A 23 9.02 19.83 -3.79
C LEU A 23 8.28 20.47 -2.60
N ASN A 24 6.99 20.79 -2.76
CA ASN A 24 6.14 21.33 -1.69
C ASN A 24 5.53 20.26 -0.78
N GLY A 25 5.92 18.99 -0.93
CA GLY A 25 5.42 17.89 -0.10
C GLY A 25 3.96 17.52 -0.38
N ASP A 26 3.45 17.89 -1.55
CA ASP A 26 2.07 17.68 -1.96
C ASP A 26 1.87 16.20 -2.37
N LEU A 27 1.67 15.34 -1.36
CA LEU A 27 1.42 13.91 -1.50
C LEU A 27 0.09 13.61 -2.23
N SER A 28 -0.68 14.63 -2.61
CA SER A 28 -1.85 14.50 -3.48
C SER A 28 -1.52 13.86 -4.83
N LEU A 29 -0.25 13.92 -5.27
CA LEU A 29 0.24 13.17 -6.45
C LEU A 29 0.49 11.66 -6.18
N LEU A 30 0.44 11.21 -4.93
CA LEU A 30 0.27 9.78 -4.56
C LEU A 30 -1.21 9.38 -4.63
N ALA A 31 -1.91 9.85 -5.66
CA ALA A 31 -3.21 9.34 -6.06
C ALA A 31 -3.19 7.81 -6.04
N TYR A 32 -4.31 7.21 -5.62
CA TYR A 32 -4.48 5.76 -5.50
C TYR A 32 -3.72 5.00 -6.60
N ARG A 33 -2.69 4.26 -6.20
CA ARG A 33 -1.80 3.51 -7.09
C ARG A 33 -2.26 2.06 -7.14
N PRO A 34 -3.12 1.68 -8.11
CA PRO A 34 -3.61 0.30 -8.21
C PRO A 34 -2.46 -0.71 -8.40
N GLU A 35 -1.32 -0.25 -8.91
CA GLU A 35 -0.07 -1.02 -9.02
C GLU A 35 0.37 -1.63 -7.68
N LEU A 36 0.26 -0.87 -6.58
CA LEU A 36 0.65 -1.34 -5.24
C LEU A 36 -0.29 -2.42 -4.72
N ASP A 37 -1.58 -2.28 -4.99
CA ASP A 37 -2.57 -3.30 -4.63
C ASP A 37 -2.43 -4.56 -5.49
N GLY A 38 -2.06 -4.41 -6.77
CA GLY A 38 -1.68 -5.52 -7.64
C GLY A 38 -0.46 -6.27 -7.09
N LEU A 39 0.58 -5.56 -6.67
CA LEU A 39 1.78 -6.17 -6.08
C LEU A 39 1.46 -6.89 -4.75
N ARG A 40 0.55 -6.34 -3.94
CA ARG A 40 0.03 -7.02 -2.73
C ARG A 40 -0.72 -8.31 -3.08
N ALA A 41 -1.52 -8.30 -4.15
CA ALA A 41 -2.22 -9.50 -4.61
C ALA A 41 -1.24 -10.60 -5.06
N VAL A 42 -0.18 -10.23 -5.80
CA VAL A 42 0.90 -11.15 -6.18
C VAL A 42 1.61 -11.73 -4.95
N ALA A 43 1.88 -10.89 -3.95
CA ALA A 43 2.51 -11.32 -2.70
C ALA A 43 1.63 -12.35 -1.95
N VAL A 44 0.33 -12.10 -1.82
CA VAL A 44 -0.63 -13.06 -1.23
C VAL A 44 -0.72 -14.35 -2.05
N LEU A 45 -0.75 -14.24 -3.38
CA LEU A 45 -0.82 -15.41 -4.26
C LEU A 45 0.39 -16.33 -4.06
N SER A 46 1.59 -15.75 -3.93
CA SER A 46 2.81 -16.51 -3.61
C SER A 46 2.68 -17.26 -2.28
N VAL A 47 2.13 -16.62 -1.24
CA VAL A 47 1.88 -17.25 0.08
C VAL A 47 0.90 -18.42 -0.04
N VAL A 48 -0.18 -18.24 -0.79
CA VAL A 48 -1.21 -19.27 -0.98
C VAL A 48 -0.63 -20.46 -1.76
N LEU A 49 0.10 -20.22 -2.85
CA LEU A 49 0.72 -21.28 -3.65
C LEU A 49 1.76 -22.07 -2.87
N PHE A 50 2.55 -21.38 -2.02
CA PHE A 50 3.48 -22.02 -1.09
C PHE A 50 2.75 -22.98 -0.14
N HIS A 51 1.65 -22.55 0.50
CA HIS A 51 0.88 -23.39 1.41
C HIS A 51 0.08 -24.48 0.68
N ALA A 52 -0.28 -24.29 -0.59
CA ALA A 52 -0.99 -25.27 -1.41
C ALA A 52 -0.10 -26.46 -1.84
N GLY A 53 1.19 -26.46 -1.52
CA GLY A 53 2.10 -27.56 -1.81
C GLY A 53 2.62 -27.59 -3.26
N PHE A 54 2.58 -26.46 -3.98
CA PHE A 54 3.21 -26.36 -5.31
C PHE A 54 4.74 -26.37 -5.15
N GLY A 55 5.33 -27.56 -5.39
CA GLY A 55 6.69 -27.94 -5.03
C GLY A 55 7.89 -27.03 -5.40
N PRO A 56 7.91 -26.24 -6.49
CA PRO A 56 9.06 -25.38 -6.78
C PRO A 56 9.02 -24.01 -6.06
N ILE A 57 7.93 -23.67 -5.37
CA ILE A 57 7.81 -22.38 -4.69
C ILE A 57 8.36 -22.55 -3.28
N SER A 58 9.63 -22.20 -3.08
CA SER A 58 10.22 -22.00 -1.76
C SER A 58 10.15 -20.50 -1.42
N GLY A 59 9.94 -20.17 -0.14
CA GLY A 59 9.98 -18.76 0.30
C GLY A 59 8.65 -18.03 0.42
N GLY A 60 7.54 -18.71 0.75
CA GLY A 60 6.25 -18.06 0.98
C GLY A 60 6.30 -16.92 2.03
N TYR A 61 7.24 -16.97 2.98
CA TYR A 61 7.47 -15.90 3.95
C TYR A 61 7.86 -14.56 3.31
N VAL A 62 8.57 -14.57 2.17
CA VAL A 62 8.93 -13.33 1.44
C VAL A 62 7.67 -12.62 0.93
N GLY A 63 6.66 -13.39 0.51
CA GLY A 63 5.36 -12.83 0.13
C GLY A 63 4.66 -12.15 1.31
N VAL A 64 4.78 -12.71 2.51
CA VAL A 64 4.25 -12.10 3.74
C VAL A 64 4.96 -10.78 4.04
N ASP A 65 6.30 -10.76 3.98
CA ASP A 65 7.11 -9.57 4.24
C ASP A 65 6.77 -8.44 3.26
N ILE A 66 6.73 -8.74 1.96
CA ILE A 66 6.38 -7.77 0.91
C ILE A 66 4.97 -7.21 1.15
N PHE A 67 4.00 -8.08 1.45
CA PHE A 67 2.62 -7.64 1.70
C PHE A 67 2.53 -6.67 2.88
N PHE A 68 3.25 -6.95 3.97
CA PHE A 68 3.24 -6.08 5.16
C PHE A 68 3.96 -4.76 4.91
N VAL A 69 5.12 -4.78 4.24
CA VAL A 69 5.86 -3.56 3.88
C VAL A 69 5.02 -2.65 2.99
N LEU A 70 4.38 -3.18 1.94
CA LEU A 70 3.52 -2.40 1.04
C LEU A 70 2.28 -1.84 1.76
N SER A 71 1.67 -2.65 2.63
CA SER A 71 0.53 -2.21 3.43
C SER A 71 0.94 -1.08 4.39
N GLY A 72 2.09 -1.21 5.04
CA GLY A 72 2.65 -0.20 5.94
C GLY A 72 2.98 1.11 5.22
N PHE A 73 3.60 1.04 4.05
CA PHE A 73 3.85 2.20 3.20
C PHE A 73 2.55 2.95 2.87
N LEU A 74 1.54 2.26 2.32
CA LEU A 74 0.27 2.87 1.92
C LEU A 74 -0.46 3.49 3.11
N ILE A 75 -0.50 2.79 4.24
CA ILE A 75 -1.07 3.28 5.50
C ILE A 75 -0.38 4.58 5.94
N SER A 76 0.94 4.59 5.97
CA SER A 76 1.73 5.72 6.46
C SER A 76 1.57 6.92 5.54
N SER A 77 1.54 6.72 4.22
CA SER A 77 1.28 7.78 3.24
C SER A 77 -0.09 8.43 3.46
N ILE A 78 -1.15 7.63 3.67
CA ILE A 78 -2.49 8.16 3.98
C ILE A 78 -2.47 8.92 5.30
N LEU A 79 -1.79 8.39 6.31
CA LEU A 79 -1.70 9.00 7.63
C LEU A 79 -1.03 10.38 7.57
N ILE A 80 0.11 10.47 6.88
CA ILE A 80 0.83 11.73 6.67
C ILE A 80 -0.07 12.72 5.94
N GLN A 81 -0.77 12.29 4.88
CA GLN A 81 -1.68 13.16 4.15
C GLN A 81 -2.84 13.69 5.01
N GLU A 82 -3.47 12.84 5.84
CA GLU A 82 -4.54 13.25 6.76
C GLU A 82 -4.04 14.18 7.87
N ILE A 83 -2.80 13.99 8.35
CA ILE A 83 -2.18 14.84 9.35
C ILE A 83 -1.87 16.22 8.76
N THR A 84 -1.22 16.27 7.59
CA THR A 84 -0.88 17.54 6.91
C THR A 84 -2.12 18.35 6.56
N THR A 85 -3.25 17.70 6.28
CA THR A 85 -4.53 18.35 5.98
C THR A 85 -5.38 18.64 7.23
N HIS A 86 -4.88 18.38 8.43
CA HIS A 86 -5.60 18.51 9.71
C HIS A 86 -6.95 17.75 9.76
N GLN A 87 -7.13 16.72 8.94
CA GLN A 87 -8.34 15.89 8.90
C GLN A 87 -8.20 14.55 9.62
N PHE A 88 -7.03 14.30 10.22
CA PHE A 88 -6.76 13.05 10.89
C PHE A 88 -7.66 12.84 12.12
N SER A 89 -8.26 11.65 12.20
CA SER A 89 -8.99 11.17 13.37
C SER A 89 -8.68 9.69 13.60
N PHE A 90 -8.23 9.37 14.82
CA PHE A 90 -7.99 7.99 15.23
C PHE A 90 -9.22 7.10 15.03
N SER A 91 -10.40 7.59 15.41
CA SER A 91 -11.65 6.83 15.25
C SER A 91 -11.88 6.47 13.78
N ARG A 92 -11.88 7.45 12.86
CA ARG A 92 -12.10 7.21 11.42
C ARG A 92 -11.06 6.28 10.81
N PHE A 93 -9.81 6.38 11.26
CA PHE A 93 -8.72 5.52 10.82
C PHE A 93 -8.95 4.06 11.19
N TYR A 94 -9.24 3.77 12.46
CA TYR A 94 -9.51 2.41 12.91
C TYR A 94 -10.81 1.87 12.32
N GLU A 95 -11.83 2.70 12.19
CA GLU A 95 -13.14 2.33 11.62
C GLU A 95 -13.00 1.80 10.18
N ARG A 96 -12.23 2.48 9.33
CA ARG A 96 -11.93 2.02 7.95
C ARG A 96 -11.17 0.71 7.92
N ARG A 97 -10.21 0.52 8.83
CA ARG A 97 -9.43 -0.72 8.94
C ARG A 97 -10.29 -1.89 9.41
N ILE A 98 -11.08 -1.67 10.46
CA ILE A 98 -11.97 -2.66 11.05
C ILE A 98 -12.98 -3.12 10.01
N ARG A 99 -13.62 -2.20 9.27
CA ARG A 99 -14.55 -2.55 8.18
C ARG A 99 -13.91 -3.35 7.05
N ARG A 100 -12.60 -3.25 6.84
CA ARG A 100 -11.87 -4.01 5.81
C ARG A 100 -11.33 -5.36 6.32
N LEU A 101 -10.93 -5.44 7.59
CA LEU A 101 -10.25 -6.61 8.16
C LEU A 101 -11.21 -7.56 8.89
N LEU A 102 -12.31 -7.06 9.49
CA LEU A 102 -13.29 -7.92 10.16
C LEU A 102 -14.00 -8.90 9.21
N PRO A 103 -14.48 -8.49 8.02
CA PRO A 103 -15.22 -9.39 7.14
C PRO A 103 -14.47 -10.69 6.78
N PRO A 104 -13.15 -10.67 6.45
CA PRO A 104 -12.40 -11.92 6.26
C PRO A 104 -11.98 -12.60 7.56
N LEU A 105 -11.82 -11.88 8.67
CA LEU A 105 -11.42 -12.47 9.95
C LEU A 105 -12.51 -13.37 10.55
N VAL A 106 -13.77 -12.91 10.54
CA VAL A 106 -14.92 -13.62 11.12
C VAL A 106 -15.07 -15.05 10.57
N PRO A 107 -15.15 -15.30 9.25
CA PRO A 107 -15.28 -16.65 8.73
C PRO A 107 -14.06 -17.51 9.04
N VAL A 108 -12.85 -16.96 9.02
CA VAL A 108 -11.63 -17.71 9.38
C VAL A 108 -11.72 -18.19 10.83
N LEU A 109 -12.05 -17.31 11.78
CA LEU A 109 -12.17 -17.67 13.20
C LEU A 109 -13.28 -18.69 13.44
N LEU A 110 -14.44 -18.54 12.78
CA LEU A 110 -15.54 -19.49 12.90
C LEU A 110 -15.15 -20.85 12.35
N VAL A 111 -14.56 -20.92 11.16
CA VAL A 111 -14.19 -22.18 10.52
C VAL A 111 -13.10 -22.90 11.30
N THR A 112 -12.02 -22.19 11.68
CA THR A 112 -10.93 -22.82 12.42
C THR A 112 -11.33 -23.18 13.85
N GLY A 113 -12.16 -22.37 14.50
CA GLY A 113 -12.71 -22.66 15.82
C GLY A 113 -13.66 -23.86 15.82
N CYS A 114 -14.59 -23.93 14.86
CA CYS A 114 -15.46 -25.09 14.69
C CYS A 114 -14.67 -26.36 14.35
N ALA A 115 -13.67 -26.26 13.46
CA ALA A 115 -12.79 -27.38 13.16
C ALA A 115 -12.07 -27.86 14.42
N ALA A 116 -11.45 -26.94 15.18
CA ALA A 116 -10.78 -27.28 16.43
C ALA A 116 -11.71 -27.98 17.43
N PHE A 117 -12.94 -27.49 17.60
CA PHE A 117 -13.94 -28.09 18.49
C PHE A 117 -14.42 -29.48 18.03
N VAL A 118 -14.46 -29.75 16.72
CA VAL A 118 -14.89 -31.06 16.19
C VAL A 118 -13.76 -32.10 16.25
N PHE A 119 -12.51 -31.67 16.04
CA PHE A 119 -11.36 -32.57 16.00
C PHE A 119 -10.70 -32.83 17.38
N PHE A 120 -11.06 -32.06 18.42
CA PHE A 120 -10.47 -32.13 19.76
C PHE A 120 -11.55 -32.24 20.83
#